data_AF-A0A1Y4I3M9-F1
#
_entry.id   AF-A0A1Y4I3M9-F1
#
_cell.length_a   1.000
_cell.length_b   1.000
_cell.length_c   1.000
_cell.angle_alpha   90.00
_cell.angle_beta   90.00
_cell.angle_gamma   90.00
#
_symmetry.space_group_name_H-M   'P 1'
#
loop_
_entity.id
_entity.type
_entity.pdbx_description
1 polymer ?
#
loop_
_entity_poly.entity_id
_entity_poly.type
_entity_poly.pdbx_seq_one_letter_code
_entity_poly.pdbx_strand_id
1 'polypeptide(L)'
;MLKPSADLIIDPKQSRYSLVVGVAKRARQIVEESEKNGQILIEKPVDLAVHDFMDDKYRLVECPIENDDEPEEENNNPVEEAAEAEAQELPVENEQG
;
A
#
# COMPACT_ATOMS: atom_id res chain seq x y z
N MET A 1 -8.89 -12.88 26.78
CA MET A 1 -7.98 -13.43 25.75
C MET A 1 -8.79 -14.22 24.76
N LEU A 2 -9.32 -13.51 23.77
CA LEU A 2 -9.76 -14.14 22.56
C LEU A 2 -8.52 -14.53 21.74
N LYS A 3 -8.56 -15.70 21.11
CA LYS A 3 -7.58 -16.11 20.11
C LYS A 3 -8.32 -16.44 18.81
N PRO A 4 -8.93 -15.44 18.15
CA PRO A 4 -9.48 -15.66 16.83
C PRO A 4 -8.34 -16.02 15.88
N SER A 5 -8.64 -16.84 14.86
CA SER A 5 -7.67 -17.07 13.79
C SER A 5 -7.39 -15.75 13.08
N ALA A 6 -6.11 -15.46 12.79
CA ALA A 6 -5.74 -14.27 12.03
C ALA A 6 -6.45 -14.23 10.68
N ASP A 7 -6.71 -15.40 10.09
CA ASP A 7 -7.37 -15.54 8.79
C ASP A 7 -8.85 -15.10 8.81
N LEU A 8 -9.44 -14.88 10.00
CA LEU A 8 -10.78 -14.31 10.16
C LEU A 8 -10.78 -12.78 10.15
N ILE A 9 -9.60 -12.15 10.27
CA ILE A 9 -9.46 -10.71 10.48
C ILE A 9 -8.76 -10.03 9.30
N ILE A 10 -7.81 -10.72 8.67
CA ILE A 10 -7.04 -10.18 7.55
C ILE A 10 -7.17 -11.03 6.29
N ASP A 11 -7.02 -10.38 5.14
CA ASP A 11 -6.98 -11.07 3.86
C ASP A 11 -5.72 -11.95 3.76
N PRO A 12 -5.75 -13.06 2.98
CA PRO A 12 -4.59 -13.95 2.79
C PRO A 12 -3.34 -13.26 2.24
N LYS A 13 -3.50 -12.09 1.60
CA LYS A 13 -2.40 -11.30 1.02
C LYS A 13 -1.77 -10.33 2.03
N GLN A 14 -2.42 -10.08 3.15
CA GLN A 14 -1.93 -9.17 4.19
C GLN A 14 -1.00 -9.89 5.16
N SER A 15 -0.05 -9.16 5.70
CA SER A 15 0.92 -9.69 6.65
C SER A 15 0.31 -9.83 8.05
N ARG A 16 0.52 -11.00 8.67
CA ARG A 16 0.18 -11.22 10.08
C ARG A 16 0.92 -10.26 11.02
N TYR A 17 2.13 -9.82 10.64
CA TYR A 17 2.86 -8.82 11.43
C TYR A 17 2.15 -7.47 11.40
N SER A 18 1.63 -7.07 10.24
CA SER A 18 0.83 -5.85 10.11
C SER A 18 -0.41 -5.92 11.02
N LEU A 19 -1.07 -7.08 11.11
CA LEU A 19 -2.20 -7.27 12.04
C LEU A 19 -1.78 -7.03 13.49
N VAL A 20 -0.67 -7.61 13.95
CA VAL A 20 -0.18 -7.41 15.32
C VAL A 20 0.11 -5.93 15.59
N VAL A 21 0.75 -5.24 14.65
CA VAL A 21 1.04 -3.81 14.75
C VAL A 21 -0.26 -2.99 14.77
N GLY A 22 -1.22 -3.32 13.92
CA GLY A 22 -2.54 -2.66 13.85
C GLY A 22 -3.33 -2.82 15.15
N VAL A 23 -3.40 -4.04 15.69
CA VAL A 23 -4.04 -4.32 16.99
C VAL A 23 -3.36 -3.55 18.12
N ALA A 24 -2.03 -3.51 18.16
CA ALA A 24 -1.30 -2.75 19.17
C ALA A 24 -1.57 -1.24 19.08
N LYS A 25 -1.62 -0.68 17.87
CA LYS A 25 -1.97 0.73 17.65
C LYS A 25 -3.39 1.03 18.12
N ARG A 26 -4.36 0.19 17.73
CA ARG A 26 -5.76 0.36 18.11
C ARG A 26 -5.96 0.24 19.62
N ALA A 27 -5.30 -0.71 20.27
CA ALA A 27 -5.36 -0.87 21.72
C ALA A 27 -4.88 0.38 22.47
N ARG A 28 -3.83 1.07 21.99
CA ARG A 28 -3.37 2.34 22.57
C ARG A 28 -4.39 3.46 22.41
N GLN A 29 -5.01 3.57 21.23
CA GLN A 29 -6.07 4.55 20.97
C GLN A 29 -7.26 4.37 21.93
N ILE A 30 -7.68 3.13 22.17
CA ILE A 30 -8.77 2.81 23.11
C ILE A 30 -8.45 3.30 24.52
N VAL A 31 -7.19 3.13 24.97
CA VAL A 31 -6.74 3.62 26.28
C VAL A 31 -6.75 5.15 26.30
N GLU A 32 -6.16 5.81 25.31
CA GLU A 32 -6.11 7.27 25.21
C GLU A 32 -7.52 7.91 25.19
N GLU A 33 -8.45 7.32 24.42
CA GLU A 33 -9.84 7.75 24.37
C GLU A 33 -10.53 7.59 25.73
N SER A 34 -10.29 6.48 26.41
CA SER A 34 -10.88 6.21 27.73
C SER A 34 -10.34 7.16 28.80
N GLU A 35 -9.04 7.40 28.82
CA GLU A 35 -8.39 8.36 29.72
C GLU A 35 -8.93 9.78 29.50
N LYS A 36 -9.02 10.21 28.23
CA LYS A 36 -9.56 11.53 27.87
C LYS A 36 -11.01 11.70 28.30
N ASN A 37 -11.80 10.62 28.25
CA ASN A 37 -13.21 10.62 28.63
C ASN A 37 -13.42 10.33 30.13
N GLY A 38 -12.36 10.08 30.91
CA GLY A 38 -12.45 9.69 32.31
C GLY A 38 -13.14 8.33 32.55
N GLN A 39 -13.10 7.44 31.56
CA GLN A 39 -13.74 6.12 31.59
C GLN A 39 -12.76 5.07 32.10
N ILE A 40 -13.25 4.19 32.99
CA ILE A 40 -12.49 3.02 33.45
C ILE A 40 -12.79 1.86 32.50
N LEU A 41 -11.74 1.35 31.85
CA LEU A 41 -11.84 0.15 31.02
C LEU A 41 -11.95 -1.11 31.88
N ILE A 42 -13.03 -1.88 31.67
CA ILE A 42 -13.26 -3.16 32.35
C ILE A 42 -12.57 -4.28 31.57
N GLU A 43 -12.72 -4.28 30.24
CA GLU A 43 -12.05 -5.21 29.35
C GLU A 43 -10.61 -4.78 29.04
N LYS A 44 -9.77 -5.76 28.67
CA LYS A 44 -8.41 -5.47 28.24
C LYS A 44 -8.43 -4.72 26.89
N PRO A 45 -7.67 -3.62 26.74
CA PRO A 45 -7.67 -2.84 25.50
C PRO A 45 -7.34 -3.66 24.25
N VAL A 46 -6.48 -4.68 24.39
CA VAL A 46 -6.12 -5.59 23.29
C VAL A 46 -7.28 -6.49 22.88
N ASP A 47 -8.06 -6.99 23.84
CA ASP A 47 -9.25 -7.81 23.53
C ASP A 47 -10.30 -6.94 22.81
N LEU A 48 -10.50 -5.69 23.25
CA LEU A 48 -11.39 -4.72 22.58
C LEU A 48 -10.91 -4.38 21.16
N ALA A 49 -9.61 -4.16 20.98
CA ALA A 49 -9.04 -3.89 19.66
C ALA A 49 -9.27 -5.06 18.69
N VAL A 50 -9.08 -6.30 19.14
CA VAL A 50 -9.33 -7.49 18.31
C VAL A 50 -10.80 -7.56 17.90
N HIS A 51 -11.75 -7.27 18.80
CA HIS A 51 -13.16 -7.18 18.45
C HIS A 51 -13.47 -6.09 17.43
N ASP A 52 -12.85 -4.92 17.58
CA ASP A 52 -13.00 -3.81 16.63
C ASP A 52 -12.59 -4.19 15.20
N PHE A 53 -11.59 -5.07 15.04
CA PHE A 53 -11.22 -5.62 13.73
C PHE A 53 -12.16 -6.75 13.26
N MET A 54 -12.65 -7.61 14.17
CA MET A 54 -13.62 -8.66 13.82
C MET A 54 -14.99 -8.11 13.42
N ASP A 55 -15.37 -6.96 13.98
CA ASP A 55 -16.64 -6.27 13.71
C ASP A 55 -16.56 -5.35 12.47
N ASP A 56 -15.47 -5.41 11.69
CA ASP A 56 -15.18 -4.54 10.53
C ASP A 56 -15.22 -3.03 10.84
N LYS A 57 -15.08 -2.62 12.11
CA LYS A 57 -15.02 -1.18 12.49
C LYS A 57 -13.70 -0.56 12.06
N TYR A 58 -12.65 -1.37 11.95
CA TYR A 58 -11.32 -0.96 11.51
C TYR A 58 -10.80 -1.93 10.47
N ARG A 59 -10.11 -1.38 9.47
CA ARG A 59 -9.45 -2.15 8.41
C ARG A 59 -7.97 -1.84 8.40
N LEU A 60 -7.17 -2.89 8.22
CA LEU A 60 -5.73 -2.78 8.09
C LEU A 60 -5.37 -2.30 6.68
N VAL A 61 -4.56 -1.23 6.60
CA VAL A 61 -4.01 -0.72 5.34
C VAL A 61 -2.49 -0.80 5.46
N GLU A 62 -1.89 -1.59 4.59
CA GLU A 62 -0.43 -1.73 4.51
C GLU A 62 0.10 -0.67 3.57
N CYS A 63 0.96 0.21 4.07
CA CYS A 63 1.71 1.12 3.21
C CYS A 63 2.84 0.32 2.54
N PRO A 64 3.07 0.50 1.23
CA PRO A 64 4.29 0.03 0.60
C PRO A 64 5.48 0.59 1.36
N ILE A 65 6.45 -0.26 1.65
CA ILE A 65 7.72 0.18 2.21
C ILE A 65 8.46 0.82 1.04
N GLU A 66 8.60 2.14 1.05
CA GLU A 66 9.57 2.81 0.20
C GLU A 66 10.94 2.40 0.74
N ASN A 67 11.65 1.54 0.01
CA ASN A 67 13.02 1.19 0.35
C ASN A 67 13.89 2.41 0.00
N ASP A 68 14.07 3.33 0.95
CA ASP A 68 14.95 4.50 0.79
C ASP A 68 16.43 4.12 0.50
N ASP A 69 16.77 2.83 0.61
CA ASP A 69 18.11 2.26 0.40
C ASP A 69 18.30 1.58 -0.98
N GLU A 70 17.29 1.52 -1.85
CA GLU A 70 17.46 0.99 -3.22
C GLU A 70 18.00 2.09 -4.15
N PRO A 71 19.16 1.91 -4.81
CA PRO A 71 19.59 2.84 -5.85
C PRO A 71 18.58 2.80 -6.99
N GLU A 72 18.13 3.98 -7.45
CA GLU A 72 17.30 4.11 -8.65
C GLU A 72 17.96 3.36 -9.81
N GLU A 73 17.41 2.22 -10.22
CA GLU A 73 17.84 1.60 -11.46
C GLU A 73 17.44 2.53 -12.60
N GLU A 74 18.45 3.14 -13.25
CA GLU A 74 18.28 3.86 -14.50
C GLU A 74 17.55 2.95 -15.49
N ASN A 75 16.27 3.24 -15.69
CA ASN A 75 15.45 2.68 -16.75
C ASN A 75 16.11 3.05 -18.09
N ASN A 76 16.98 2.18 -18.59
CA ASN A 76 17.49 2.21 -19.95
C ASN A 76 16.37 1.76 -20.91
N ASN A 77 15.35 2.61 -21.01
CA ASN A 77 14.41 2.54 -22.10
C ASN A 77 15.20 2.88 -23.38
N PRO A 78 15.29 2.00 -24.39
CA PRO A 78 15.93 2.36 -25.64
C PRO A 78 15.13 3.52 -26.22
N VAL A 79 15.75 4.70 -26.30
CA VAL A 79 15.22 5.80 -27.09
C VAL A 79 15.20 5.28 -28.52
N GLU A 80 14.02 4.89 -29.02
CA GLU A 80 13.79 4.70 -30.44
C GLU A 80 14.19 6.02 -31.12
N GLU A 81 15.34 5.99 -31.77
CA GLU A 81 15.85 7.04 -32.64
C GLU A 81 14.97 7.08 -33.90
N ALA A 82 13.77 7.64 -33.72
CA ALA A 82 12.93 8.11 -34.79
C ALA A 82 13.29 9.57 -35.08
N ALA A 83 13.50 9.83 -36.38
CA ALA A 83 13.56 11.13 -37.05
C ALA A 83 14.93 11.83 -37.14
N GLU A 84 15.64 11.55 -38.25
CA GLU A 84 16.14 12.63 -39.10
C GLU A 84 15.51 12.52 -40.49
N ALA A 85 14.45 13.32 -40.69
CA ALA A 85 14.16 13.96 -41.98
C ALA A 85 15.16 15.13 -42.10
N GLU A 86 15.73 15.51 -43.24
CA GLU A 86 15.11 15.99 -44.47
C GLU A 86 16.24 16.25 -45.49
N ALA A 87 16.10 15.81 -46.74
CA ALA A 87 16.73 16.48 -47.88
C ALA A 87 15.86 16.22 -49.11
N GLN A 88 14.96 17.17 -49.37
CA GLN A 88 14.20 17.31 -50.60
C GLN A 88 15.19 17.58 -51.76
N GLU A 89 15.01 16.94 -52.91
CA GLU A 89 14.84 17.59 -54.23
C GLU A 89 14.37 16.52 -55.26
N LEU A 90 13.15 16.67 -55.77
CA LEU A 90 12.68 16.06 -57.03
C LEU A 90 12.95 17.05 -58.17
N PRO A 91 13.23 16.59 -59.40
CA PRO A 91 12.15 16.47 -60.38
C PRO A 91 12.18 15.14 -61.18
N VAL A 92 11.06 14.42 -61.37
CA VAL A 92 10.14 14.45 -62.55
C VAL A 92 10.88 14.52 -63.91
N GLU A 93 10.70 13.69 -64.96
CA GLU A 93 9.71 12.70 -65.42
C GLU A 93 10.44 11.74 -66.40
N ASN A 94 10.08 10.45 -66.39
CA ASN A 94 10.33 9.57 -67.54
C ASN A 94 9.08 9.60 -68.42
N GLU A 95 9.16 10.34 -69.53
CA GLU A 95 8.22 10.21 -70.64
C GLU A 95 8.48 8.92 -71.44
N GLN A 96 7.39 8.39 -71.96
CA GLN A 96 7.26 7.14 -72.69
C GLN A 96 8.01 7.13 -74.02
N GLY A 97 8.47 5.94 -74.43
CA GLY A 97 8.92 5.61 -75.78
C GLY A 97 8.93 4.10 -75.97
#